data_AF-A0AAW3ZIB7-F1
#
_entry.id   AF-A0AAW3ZIB7-F1
#
_cell.length_a   1.000
_cell.length_b   1.000
_cell.length_c   1.000
_cell.angle_alpha   90.00
_cell.angle_beta   90.00
_cell.angle_gamma   90.00
#
_symmetry.space_group_name_H-M   'P 1'
#
loop_
_entity.id
_entity.type
_entity.pdbx_description
1 polymer ?
#
loop_
_entity_poly.entity_id
_entity_poly.type
_entity_poly.pdbx_seq_one_letter_code
_entity_poly.pdbx_strand_id
1 'polypeptide(L)'
;MAAPPAEQSPGPARLAQIGLAAETAGGFALLISAQEIRSRQHGAAAVFGHTYAMPVFTTIELLQALVMLPSLLLSVLLFWQRRLWPLAAFLGLLGLQLGWNLALSHGFPGPAEIAAGLDFSYGPLILALARHLGWRERPGLGIWHALPVVLMPLALLAWPELSSSVWWLAGCSASVYLLLALRELDRYHRALRATHSAFEAQSLVWLRRAICGLLLVFLLDVLRVALRPHWPGSEPGLIIAIYLGALCFVGALVWRGLQQPALFAGISLDEPALAAAPTRQECAEDQNTVLASLAERIQRHLHEARPHLDAELTVQTLAAQLGAPAKQVSAAINQHLGRNFNDLINAARVEAACALLRDPARSGDKLLAIQLDAGFGSRTVFNAAFKRETGLTPSQWRRQNRP
;
A
#
# COMPACT_ATOMS: atom_id res chain seq x y z
N MET A 1 51.88 39.98 37.24
CA MET A 1 50.73 39.78 36.33
C MET A 1 51.28 39.38 34.98
N ALA A 2 51.19 38.09 34.64
CA ALA A 2 51.58 37.58 33.33
C ALA A 2 50.38 37.65 32.38
N ALA A 3 50.60 38.13 31.15
CA ALA A 3 49.61 38.15 30.07
C ALA A 3 49.28 36.70 29.64
N PRO A 4 48.04 36.39 29.20
CA PRO A 4 47.69 35.05 28.75
C PRO A 4 48.33 34.75 27.39
N PRO A 5 48.62 33.48 27.07
CA PRO A 5 49.22 33.12 25.79
C PRO A 5 48.17 33.20 24.68
N ALA A 6 48.60 33.68 23.51
CA ALA A 6 47.80 33.73 22.30
C ALA A 6 47.40 32.32 21.85
N GLU A 7 46.09 32.08 21.71
CA GLU A 7 45.56 30.89 21.04
C GLU A 7 46.04 30.86 19.59
N GLN A 8 46.83 29.83 19.25
CA GLN A 8 47.26 29.56 17.89
C GLN A 8 46.06 29.02 17.09
N SER A 9 45.59 29.80 16.12
CA SER A 9 44.65 29.31 15.09
C SER A 9 45.19 28.03 14.45
N PRO A 10 44.39 26.95 14.34
CA PRO A 10 44.85 25.70 13.79
C PRO A 10 45.28 25.87 12.33
N GLY A 11 46.50 25.43 12.00
CA GLY A 11 47.06 25.52 10.66
C GLY A 11 46.25 24.77 9.60
N PRO A 12 46.46 25.07 8.31
CA PRO A 12 45.64 24.59 7.19
C PRO A 12 45.55 23.06 7.09
N ALA A 13 46.53 22.32 7.61
CA ALA A 13 46.49 20.86 7.67
C ALA A 13 45.50 20.30 8.73
N ARG A 14 45.30 21.00 9.86
CA ARG A 14 44.27 20.65 10.85
C ARG A 14 42.88 21.02 10.36
N LEU A 15 42.73 22.15 9.65
CA LEU A 15 41.48 22.52 8.99
C LEU A 15 41.10 21.52 7.89
N ALA A 16 42.08 21.01 7.14
CA ALA A 16 41.88 19.95 6.18
C ALA A 16 41.49 18.62 6.84
N GLN A 17 42.06 18.27 8.00
CA GLN A 17 41.65 17.07 8.76
C GLN A 17 40.26 17.19 9.40
N ILE A 18 39.89 18.38 9.89
CA ILE A 18 38.54 18.67 10.40
C ILE A 18 37.52 18.65 9.25
N GLY A 19 37.89 19.15 8.06
CA GLY A 19 37.09 19.07 6.84
C GLY A 19 36.91 17.63 6.33
N LEU A 20 37.98 16.82 6.37
CA LEU A 20 37.92 15.41 5.96
C LEU A 20 37.07 14.55 6.90
N ALA A 21 37.10 14.83 8.21
CA ALA A 21 36.27 14.14 9.20
C ALA A 21 34.77 14.42 8.96
N ALA A 22 34.41 15.65 8.56
CA ALA A 22 33.03 16.03 8.24
C ALA A 22 32.49 15.40 6.94
N GLU A 23 33.35 15.03 5.98
CA GLU A 23 32.95 14.43 4.69
C GLU A 23 32.55 12.94 4.79
N THR A 24 32.86 12.28 5.91
CA THR A 24 32.68 10.82 6.07
C THR A 24 31.29 10.39 6.52
N ALA A 25 30.44 11.30 7.03
CA ALA A 25 29.13 10.99 7.58
C ALA A 25 28.02 10.85 6.50
N GLY A 26 27.42 9.66 6.37
CA GLY A 26 26.49 9.31 5.28
C GLY A 26 25.16 10.06 5.22
N GLY A 27 24.72 10.70 6.32
CA GLY A 27 23.58 11.63 6.34
C GLY A 27 23.97 13.09 6.07
N PHE A 28 25.25 13.42 6.31
CA PHE A 28 25.83 14.71 5.95
C PHE A 28 25.91 14.90 4.45
N ALA A 29 25.97 13.84 3.62
CA ALA A 29 26.06 14.01 2.16
C ALA A 29 24.86 14.74 1.52
N LEU A 30 23.64 14.62 2.06
CA LEU A 30 22.43 15.32 1.58
C LEU A 30 22.38 16.79 2.02
N LEU A 31 22.73 17.04 3.29
CA LEU A 31 22.86 18.39 3.86
C LEU A 31 24.05 19.13 3.26
N ILE A 32 25.20 18.47 3.10
CA ILE A 32 26.40 18.96 2.42
C ILE A 32 26.08 19.19 0.94
N SER A 33 25.40 18.28 0.22
CA SER A 33 25.04 18.53 -1.19
C SER A 33 24.12 19.75 -1.32
N ALA A 34 23.11 19.89 -0.47
CA ALA A 34 22.22 21.06 -0.48
C ALA A 34 22.95 22.35 -0.08
N GLN A 35 23.82 22.30 0.93
CA GLN A 35 24.65 23.44 1.37
C GLN A 35 25.77 23.79 0.38
N GLU A 36 26.35 22.83 -0.31
CA GLU A 36 27.41 23.01 -1.31
C GLU A 36 26.83 23.54 -2.63
N ILE A 37 25.64 23.07 -3.03
CA ILE A 37 24.88 23.67 -4.13
C ILE A 37 24.49 25.11 -3.75
N ARG A 38 24.00 25.34 -2.53
CA ARG A 38 23.64 26.68 -2.04
C ARG A 38 24.85 27.61 -1.95
N SER A 39 26.01 27.14 -1.50
CA SER A 39 27.25 27.92 -1.44
C SER A 39 27.79 28.25 -2.83
N ARG A 40 27.70 27.34 -3.80
CA ARG A 40 27.99 27.62 -5.23
C ARG A 40 27.00 28.62 -5.84
N GLN A 41 25.72 28.53 -5.51
CA GLN A 41 24.70 29.49 -5.96
C GLN A 41 24.86 30.88 -5.32
N HIS A 42 25.25 30.95 -4.04
CA HIS A 42 25.55 32.22 -3.37
C HIS A 42 26.86 32.83 -3.88
N GLY A 43 27.86 32.01 -4.21
CA GLY A 43 29.07 32.46 -4.90
C GLY A 43 28.79 33.04 -6.30
N ALA A 44 27.81 32.49 -7.02
CA ALA A 44 27.34 33.05 -8.30
C ALA A 44 26.46 34.30 -8.13
N ALA A 45 25.64 34.36 -7.08
CA ALA A 45 24.81 35.53 -6.76
C ALA A 45 25.63 36.73 -6.22
N ALA A 46 26.77 36.48 -5.57
CA ALA A 46 27.69 37.53 -5.12
C ALA A 46 28.32 38.31 -6.30
N VAL A 47 28.34 37.74 -7.52
CA VAL A 47 28.79 38.43 -8.74
C VAL A 47 27.73 39.38 -9.31
N PHE A 48 26.45 39.18 -8.95
CA PHE A 48 25.32 39.98 -9.45
C PHE A 48 24.59 40.62 -8.26
N GLY A 49 25.10 41.75 -7.77
CA GLY A 49 24.66 42.42 -6.56
C GLY A 49 23.18 42.80 -6.50
N HIS A 50 22.33 41.90 -6.00
CA HIS A 50 20.98 42.21 -5.55
C HIS A 50 20.68 41.60 -4.17
N THR A 51 20.46 42.51 -3.23
CA THR A 51 20.21 42.32 -1.80
C THR A 51 18.75 41.95 -1.50
N TYR A 52 18.27 40.84 -2.06
CA TYR A 52 17.07 40.15 -1.59
C TYR A 52 17.29 38.64 -1.76
N ALA A 53 18.12 38.06 -0.90
CA ALA A 53 18.32 36.62 -0.87
C ALA A 53 17.08 35.94 -0.24
N MET A 54 16.01 35.80 -1.03
CA MET A 54 14.99 34.80 -0.74
C MET A 54 15.71 33.44 -0.64
N PRO A 55 15.35 32.56 0.32
CA PRO A 55 15.93 31.22 0.36
C PRO A 55 15.62 30.51 -0.95
N VAL A 56 16.62 30.38 -1.83
CA VAL A 56 16.49 29.62 -3.07
C VAL A 56 16.46 28.16 -2.67
N PHE A 57 15.26 27.56 -2.69
CA PHE A 57 15.10 26.13 -2.48
C PHE A 57 15.77 25.37 -3.63
N THR A 58 16.60 24.41 -3.27
CA THR A 58 17.16 23.44 -4.21
C THR A 58 16.06 22.51 -4.72
N THR A 59 16.27 21.87 -5.87
CA THR A 59 15.33 20.88 -6.44
C THR A 59 15.00 19.76 -5.46
N ILE A 60 15.98 19.33 -4.65
CA ILE A 60 15.80 18.30 -3.63
C ILE A 60 14.86 18.79 -2.52
N GLU A 61 15.05 20.00 -2.02
CA GLU A 61 14.18 20.59 -0.98
C GLU A 61 12.73 20.77 -1.47
N LEU A 62 12.54 21.18 -2.73
CA LEU A 62 11.21 21.26 -3.34
C LEU A 62 10.54 19.89 -3.42
N LEU A 63 11.26 18.86 -3.84
CA LEU A 63 10.74 17.49 -3.89
C LEU A 63 10.41 16.94 -2.50
N GLN A 64 11.27 17.21 -1.50
CA GLN A 64 11.00 16.85 -0.11
C GLN A 64 9.71 17.49 0.39
N ALA A 65 9.50 18.78 0.15
CA ALA A 65 8.27 19.48 0.54
C ALA A 65 7.03 18.89 -0.15
N LEU A 66 7.13 18.55 -1.45
CA LEU A 66 6.05 17.94 -2.23
C LEU A 66 5.67 16.54 -1.76
N VAL A 67 6.62 15.76 -1.21
CA VAL A 67 6.33 14.45 -0.61
C VAL A 67 5.84 14.60 0.84
N MET A 68 6.41 15.55 1.58
CA MET A 68 6.12 15.80 3.00
C MET A 68 4.64 16.14 3.23
N LEU A 69 4.13 17.17 2.54
CA LEU A 69 2.79 17.70 2.80
C LEU A 69 1.69 16.64 2.59
N PRO A 70 1.65 15.90 1.46
CA PRO A 70 0.66 14.85 1.27
C PRO A 70 0.84 13.68 2.25
N SER A 71 2.07 13.34 2.64
CA SER A 71 2.32 12.26 3.61
C SER A 71 1.78 12.60 4.99
N LEU A 72 2.00 13.83 5.48
CA LEU A 72 1.44 14.29 6.76
C LEU A 72 -0.09 14.37 6.71
N LEU A 73 -0.66 14.91 5.63
CA LEU A 73 -2.10 14.98 5.46
C LEU A 73 -2.75 13.59 5.47
N LEU A 74 -2.23 12.65 4.68
CA LEU A 74 -2.72 11.27 4.65
C LEU A 74 -2.53 10.57 5.99
N SER A 75 -1.43 10.81 6.69
CA SER A 75 -1.21 10.28 8.04
C SER A 75 -2.37 10.67 8.96
N VAL A 76 -2.73 11.95 9.01
CA VAL A 76 -3.85 12.42 9.86
C VAL A 76 -5.18 11.80 9.43
N LEU A 77 -5.47 11.79 8.14
CA LEU A 77 -6.73 11.25 7.61
C LEU A 77 -6.89 9.74 7.86
N LEU A 78 -5.79 8.99 7.83
CA LEU A 78 -5.79 7.53 7.99
C LEU A 78 -5.61 7.08 9.44
N PHE A 79 -5.16 7.95 10.35
CA PHE A 79 -4.80 7.56 11.72
C PHE A 79 -5.97 6.96 12.52
N TRP A 80 -7.17 7.51 12.35
CA TRP A 80 -8.38 7.01 13.04
C TRP A 80 -8.91 5.70 12.46
N GLN A 81 -8.36 5.24 11.34
CA GLN A 81 -8.80 4.01 10.71
C GLN A 81 -8.01 2.83 11.28
N ARG A 82 -8.67 2.03 12.12
CA ARG A 82 -8.07 0.92 12.89
C ARG A 82 -7.24 -0.07 12.06
N ARG A 83 -7.49 -0.23 10.76
CA ARG A 83 -6.71 -1.14 9.89
C ARG A 83 -5.52 -0.48 9.19
N LEU A 84 -5.55 0.84 9.05
CA LEU A 84 -4.57 1.60 8.29
C LEU A 84 -3.69 2.48 9.18
N TRP A 85 -3.87 2.42 10.50
CA TRP A 85 -2.96 3.07 11.44
C TRP A 85 -1.47 2.78 11.17
N PRO A 86 -1.02 1.58 10.73
CA PRO A 86 0.40 1.38 10.44
C PRO A 86 0.87 2.12 9.18
N LEU A 87 -0.02 2.26 8.18
CA LEU A 87 0.24 3.09 7.01
C LEU A 87 0.25 4.57 7.40
N ALA A 88 -0.67 5.00 8.25
CA ALA A 88 -0.70 6.35 8.79
C ALA A 88 0.59 6.66 9.55
N ALA A 89 1.03 5.78 10.45
CA ALA A 89 2.28 5.91 11.18
C ALA A 89 3.50 5.97 10.25
N PHE A 90 3.55 5.11 9.22
CA PHE A 90 4.60 5.16 8.19
C PHE A 90 4.64 6.51 7.46
N LEU A 91 3.49 6.99 6.97
CA LEU A 91 3.40 8.26 6.25
C LEU A 91 3.68 9.47 7.15
N GLY A 92 3.24 9.43 8.40
CA GLY A 92 3.49 10.47 9.39
C GLY A 92 4.97 10.57 9.73
N LEU A 93 5.62 9.43 9.93
CA LEU A 93 7.06 9.39 10.16
C LEU A 93 7.85 9.87 8.94
N LEU A 94 7.48 9.42 7.74
CA LEU A 94 8.07 9.90 6.49
C LEU A 94 7.95 11.42 6.38
N GLY A 95 6.75 11.96 6.62
CA GLY A 95 6.51 13.41 6.61
C GLY A 95 7.35 14.16 7.64
N LEU A 96 7.41 13.68 8.88
CA LEU A 96 8.20 14.29 9.95
C LEU A 96 9.70 14.26 9.63
N GLN A 97 10.21 13.16 9.08
CA GLN A 97 11.61 13.04 8.69
C GLN A 97 11.97 13.99 7.54
N LEU A 98 11.11 14.10 6.53
CA LEU A 98 11.31 15.07 5.44
C LEU A 98 11.27 16.51 5.95
N GLY A 99 10.37 16.82 6.89
CA GLY A 99 10.32 18.13 7.55
C GLY A 99 11.56 18.42 8.38
N TRP A 100 12.07 17.43 9.10
CA TRP A 100 13.33 17.54 9.85
C TRP A 100 14.51 17.80 8.92
N ASN A 101 14.62 17.05 7.83
CA ASN A 101 15.66 17.25 6.82
C ASN A 101 15.61 18.67 6.21
N LEU A 102 14.42 19.19 5.93
CA LEU A 102 14.23 20.54 5.43
C LEU A 102 14.60 21.61 6.47
N ALA A 103 14.27 21.38 7.75
CA ALA A 103 14.64 22.28 8.84
C ALA A 103 16.17 22.35 9.00
N LEU A 104 16.84 21.20 9.00
CA LEU A 104 18.31 21.12 9.07
C LEU A 104 18.96 21.82 7.86
N SER A 105 18.38 21.70 6.65
CA SER A 105 18.93 22.35 5.44
C SER A 105 18.84 23.89 5.51
N HIS A 106 17.98 24.42 6.38
CA HIS A 106 17.81 25.84 6.65
C HIS A 106 18.53 26.31 7.92
N GLY A 107 19.42 25.50 8.48
CA GLY A 107 20.26 25.87 9.62
C GLY A 107 19.58 25.72 10.98
N PHE A 108 18.46 24.99 11.06
CA PHE A 108 17.89 24.62 12.36
C PHE A 108 18.88 23.74 13.13
N PRO A 109 19.22 24.07 14.39
CA PRO A 109 20.14 23.27 15.17
C PRO A 109 19.44 22.01 15.68
N GLY A 110 19.97 20.84 15.33
CA GLY A 110 19.45 19.56 15.80
C GLY A 110 20.31 18.38 15.34
N PRO A 111 20.25 17.24 16.05
CA PRO A 111 20.99 16.04 15.68
C PRO A 111 20.41 15.46 14.37
N ALA A 112 21.22 15.49 13.31
CA ALA A 112 20.85 14.90 12.02
C ALA A 112 20.75 13.38 12.10
N GLU A 113 21.45 12.79 13.08
CA GLU A 113 21.60 11.36 13.26
C GLU A 113 20.30 10.70 13.76
N ILE A 114 19.44 11.44 14.49
CA ILE A 114 18.15 10.91 14.96
C ILE A 114 17.29 10.47 13.77
N ALA A 115 17.31 11.21 12.67
CA ALA A 115 16.55 10.88 11.47
C ALA A 115 16.95 9.51 10.89
N ALA A 116 18.25 9.21 10.84
CA ALA A 116 18.77 7.94 10.33
C ALA A 116 18.38 6.73 11.21
N GLY A 117 18.28 6.94 12.53
CA GLY A 117 17.82 5.89 13.44
C GLY A 117 16.34 5.55 13.27
N LEU A 118 15.52 6.53 12.87
CA LEU A 118 14.08 6.34 12.66
C LEU A 118 13.77 5.49 11.42
N ASP A 119 14.66 5.41 10.43
CA ASP A 119 14.50 4.60 9.23
C ASP A 119 14.31 3.10 9.54
N PHE A 120 14.82 2.62 10.68
CA PHE A 120 14.62 1.24 11.14
C PHE A 120 13.16 0.90 11.42
N SER A 121 12.29 1.89 11.59
CA SER A 121 10.87 1.68 11.83
C SER A 121 10.07 1.43 10.56
N TYR A 122 10.57 1.83 9.38
CA TYR A 122 9.84 1.68 8.11
C TYR A 122 9.52 0.22 7.80
N GLY A 123 10.51 -0.66 7.90
CA GLY A 123 10.33 -2.10 7.70
C GLY A 123 9.24 -2.69 8.60
N PRO A 124 9.37 -2.61 9.94
CA PRO A 124 8.35 -3.07 10.89
C PRO A 124 6.96 -2.50 10.62
N LEU A 125 6.81 -1.21 10.31
CA LEU A 125 5.52 -0.58 10.03
C LEU A 125 4.86 -1.14 8.76
N ILE A 126 5.63 -1.40 7.71
CA ILE A 126 5.11 -2.01 6.47
C ILE A 126 4.73 -3.48 6.69
N LEU A 127 5.50 -4.22 7.48
CA LEU A 127 5.12 -5.58 7.90
C LEU A 127 3.86 -5.56 8.79
N ALA A 128 3.73 -4.56 9.66
CA ALA A 128 2.54 -4.35 10.48
C ALA A 128 1.32 -4.11 9.60
N LEU A 129 1.47 -3.27 8.59
CA LEU A 129 0.44 -2.98 7.60
C LEU A 129 0.00 -4.25 6.85
N ALA A 130 0.96 -5.03 6.34
CA ALA A 130 0.67 -6.29 5.65
C ALA A 130 -0.06 -7.30 6.56
N ARG A 131 0.31 -7.36 7.86
CA ARG A 131 -0.37 -8.21 8.84
C ARG A 131 -1.77 -7.71 9.20
N HIS A 132 -1.95 -6.41 9.43
CA HIS A 132 -3.26 -5.82 9.80
C HIS A 132 -4.26 -5.83 8.64
N LEU A 133 -3.78 -5.66 7.41
CA LEU A 133 -4.63 -5.76 6.22
C LEU A 133 -4.90 -7.22 5.83
N GLY A 134 -3.95 -8.12 6.06
CA GLY A 134 -4.08 -9.54 5.75
C GLY A 134 -4.82 -10.36 6.82
N TRP A 135 -4.73 -10.02 8.10
CA TRP A 135 -5.27 -10.88 9.16
C TRP A 135 -6.01 -10.05 10.21
N ARG A 136 -7.25 -10.46 10.58
CA ARG A 136 -8.07 -9.75 11.57
C ARG A 136 -7.57 -9.92 13.02
N GLU A 137 -6.98 -11.07 13.35
CA GLU A 137 -6.61 -11.44 14.72
C GLU A 137 -5.14 -11.86 14.94
N ARG A 138 -4.23 -11.58 14.00
CA ARG A 138 -2.81 -11.83 14.31
C ARG A 138 -2.30 -10.77 15.29
N PRO A 139 -1.57 -11.17 16.35
CA PRO A 139 -0.98 -10.21 17.26
C PRO A 139 -0.05 -9.26 16.49
N GLY A 140 0.05 -8.02 17.01
CA GLY A 140 0.99 -7.03 16.52
C GLY A 140 2.42 -7.58 16.44
N LEU A 141 3.33 -6.85 15.80
CA LEU A 141 4.74 -7.25 15.85
C LEU A 141 5.18 -7.41 17.30
N GLY A 142 5.88 -8.50 17.61
CA GLY A 142 6.49 -8.69 18.92
C GLY A 142 7.42 -7.52 19.27
N ILE A 143 7.59 -7.25 20.57
CA ILE A 143 8.33 -6.09 21.08
C ILE A 143 9.77 -6.01 20.55
N TRP A 144 10.35 -7.14 20.15
CA TRP A 144 11.67 -7.26 19.53
C TRP A 144 11.82 -6.41 18.25
N HIS A 145 10.73 -6.16 17.52
CA HIS A 145 10.77 -5.31 16.33
C HIS A 145 10.82 -3.81 16.65
N ALA A 146 10.44 -3.42 17.87
CA ALA A 146 10.60 -2.05 18.37
C ALA A 146 12.01 -1.78 18.92
N LEU A 147 12.77 -2.83 19.24
CA LEU A 147 14.10 -2.72 19.83
C LEU A 147 15.07 -1.94 18.91
N PRO A 148 15.23 -2.24 17.60
CA PRO A 148 16.10 -1.45 16.73
C PRO A 148 15.64 0.00 16.56
N VAL A 149 14.32 0.24 16.60
CA VAL A 149 13.73 1.57 16.43
C VAL A 149 14.11 2.51 17.58
N VAL A 150 14.32 1.97 18.78
CA VAL A 150 14.72 2.76 19.96
C VAL A 150 16.25 2.75 20.14
N LEU A 151 16.88 1.58 19.99
CA LEU A 151 18.31 1.45 20.23
C LEU A 151 19.17 2.15 19.19
N MET A 152 18.78 2.16 17.90
CA MET A 152 19.61 2.78 16.85
C MET A 152 19.71 4.30 16.99
N PRO A 153 18.61 5.06 17.20
CA PRO A 153 18.73 6.50 17.51
C PRO A 153 19.58 6.78 18.74
N LEU A 154 19.44 6.00 19.82
CA LEU A 154 20.24 6.18 21.05
C LEU A 154 21.72 5.87 20.81
N ALA A 155 22.03 4.81 20.07
CA ALA A 155 23.39 4.47 19.70
C ALA A 155 24.02 5.55 18.81
N LEU A 156 23.26 6.13 17.89
CA LEU A 156 23.73 7.23 17.04
C LEU A 156 23.99 8.53 17.82
N LEU A 157 23.19 8.81 18.86
CA LEU A 157 23.44 9.94 19.76
C LEU A 157 24.70 9.73 20.60
N ALA A 158 24.97 8.50 21.05
CA ALA A 158 26.15 8.17 21.83
C ALA A 158 27.43 8.04 20.97
N TRP A 159 27.29 7.56 19.73
CA TRP A 159 28.38 7.33 18.79
C TRP A 159 28.04 7.82 17.38
N PRO A 160 28.19 9.13 17.10
CA PRO A 160 27.90 9.71 15.79
C PRO A 160 28.74 9.13 14.64
N GLU A 161 29.93 8.63 14.95
CA GLU A 161 30.85 7.90 14.05
C GLU A 161 30.17 6.73 13.33
N LEU A 162 29.14 6.12 13.93
CA LEU A 162 28.42 4.99 13.33
C LEU A 162 27.49 5.41 12.18
N SER A 163 27.19 6.70 12.04
CA SER A 163 26.18 7.22 11.11
C SER A 163 26.35 6.70 9.68
N SER A 164 27.57 6.57 9.18
CA SER A 164 27.87 6.11 7.82
C SER A 164 27.49 4.64 7.57
N SER A 165 27.66 3.79 8.57
CA SER A 165 27.32 2.36 8.49
C SER A 165 25.83 2.11 8.76
N VAL A 166 25.17 2.99 9.51
CA VAL A 166 23.78 2.78 9.91
C VAL A 166 22.79 2.83 8.74
N TRP A 167 23.04 3.63 7.70
CA TRP A 167 22.17 3.69 6.51
C TRP A 167 22.08 2.35 5.77
N TRP A 168 23.20 1.65 5.63
CA TRP A 168 23.23 0.30 5.05
C TRP A 168 22.37 -0.66 5.85
N LEU A 169 22.54 -0.64 7.17
CA LEU A 169 21.80 -1.50 8.08
C LEU A 169 20.30 -1.19 8.03
N ALA A 170 19.91 0.09 7.96
CA ALA A 170 18.53 0.52 7.81
C ALA A 170 17.91 0.04 6.50
N GLY A 171 18.59 0.27 5.37
CA GLY A 171 18.13 -0.15 4.03
C GLY A 171 18.03 -1.67 3.88
N CYS A 172 19.01 -2.42 4.39
CA CYS A 172 18.97 -3.88 4.44
C CYS A 172 17.84 -4.38 5.35
N SER A 173 17.68 -3.80 6.54
CA SER A 173 16.59 -4.12 7.47
C SER A 173 15.23 -3.90 6.81
N ALA A 174 14.99 -2.71 6.25
CA ALA A 174 13.77 -2.39 5.52
C ALA A 174 13.49 -3.42 4.42
N SER A 175 14.49 -3.71 3.58
CA SER A 175 14.37 -4.70 2.51
C SER A 175 13.94 -6.08 3.01
N VAL A 176 14.52 -6.57 4.11
CA VAL A 176 14.14 -7.84 4.75
C VAL A 176 12.68 -7.80 5.20
N TYR A 177 12.25 -6.74 5.88
CA TYR A 177 10.86 -6.59 6.31
C TYR A 177 9.88 -6.50 5.14
N LEU A 178 10.22 -5.80 4.05
CA LEU A 178 9.39 -5.73 2.86
C LEU A 178 9.26 -7.11 2.20
N LEU A 179 10.33 -7.90 2.14
CA LEU A 179 10.25 -9.30 1.66
C LEU A 179 9.37 -10.16 2.57
N LEU A 180 9.46 -9.99 3.89
CA LEU A 180 8.56 -10.66 4.84
C LEU A 180 7.10 -10.22 4.67
N ALA A 181 6.86 -8.94 4.40
CA ALA A 181 5.54 -8.39 4.14
C ALA A 181 4.93 -8.98 2.85
N LEU A 182 5.73 -9.11 1.78
CA LEU A 182 5.32 -9.78 0.54
C LEU A 182 5.00 -11.27 0.79
N ARG A 183 5.83 -11.98 1.55
CA ARG A 183 5.58 -13.38 1.91
C ARG A 183 4.28 -13.54 2.71
N GLU A 184 3.98 -12.63 3.63
CA GLU A 184 2.72 -12.63 4.38
C GLU A 184 1.51 -12.37 3.47
N LEU A 185 1.62 -11.42 2.54
CA LEU A 185 0.55 -11.18 1.56
C LEU A 185 0.32 -12.37 0.66
N ASP A 186 1.36 -13.07 0.20
CA ASP A 186 1.22 -14.28 -0.60
C ASP A 186 0.62 -15.44 0.21
N ARG A 187 0.91 -15.54 1.52
CA ARG A 187 0.23 -16.50 2.41
C ARG A 187 -1.25 -16.20 2.53
N TYR A 188 -1.60 -14.94 2.80
CA TYR A 188 -3.00 -14.51 2.87
C TYR A 188 -3.73 -14.74 1.56
N HIS A 189 -3.13 -14.36 0.44
CA HIS A 189 -3.73 -14.50 -0.88
C HIS A 189 -3.93 -15.98 -1.27
N ARG A 190 -3.01 -16.88 -0.89
CA ARG A 190 -3.20 -18.34 -1.05
C ARG A 190 -4.33 -18.86 -0.18
N ALA A 191 -4.43 -18.41 1.07
CA ALA A 191 -5.54 -18.78 1.97
C ALA A 191 -6.89 -18.29 1.41
N LEU A 192 -6.95 -17.07 0.88
CA LEU A 192 -8.14 -16.49 0.28
C LEU A 192 -8.62 -17.23 -0.95
N ARG A 193 -7.72 -17.63 -1.85
CA ARG A 193 -8.10 -18.42 -3.03
C ARG A 193 -8.67 -19.80 -2.68
N ALA A 194 -8.37 -20.30 -1.48
CA ALA A 194 -8.87 -21.58 -1.00
C ALA A 194 -10.30 -21.48 -0.43
N THR A 195 -10.73 -20.30 0.01
CA THR A 195 -12.03 -20.10 0.69
C THR A 195 -13.00 -19.18 -0.07
N HIS A 196 -12.50 -18.27 -0.91
CA HIS A 196 -13.29 -17.35 -1.71
C HIS A 196 -12.85 -17.36 -3.17
N SER A 197 -13.81 -17.07 -4.04
CA SER A 197 -13.60 -16.91 -5.46
C SER A 197 -12.68 -15.78 -5.84
N ALA A 198 -12.08 -15.93 -7.02
CA ALA A 198 -11.06 -15.09 -7.64
C ALA A 198 -11.32 -13.56 -7.64
N PHE A 199 -12.53 -13.09 -7.33
CA PHE A 199 -12.88 -11.67 -7.32
C PHE A 199 -12.33 -10.91 -6.09
N GLU A 200 -12.34 -11.49 -4.88
CA GLU A 200 -11.73 -10.83 -3.70
C GLU A 200 -10.21 -10.88 -3.72
N ALA A 201 -9.63 -11.88 -4.37
CA ALA A 201 -8.19 -12.00 -4.57
C ALA A 201 -7.59 -10.80 -5.33
N GLN A 202 -8.38 -10.13 -6.19
CA GLN A 202 -7.90 -8.96 -6.94
C GLN A 202 -7.68 -7.71 -6.05
N SER A 203 -8.31 -7.65 -4.87
CA SER A 203 -8.24 -6.49 -3.97
C SER A 203 -6.88 -6.25 -3.32
N LEU A 204 -5.94 -7.19 -3.36
CA LEU A 204 -4.61 -7.02 -2.75
C LEU A 204 -3.43 -6.99 -3.73
N VAL A 205 -3.68 -7.25 -5.01
CA VAL A 205 -2.65 -7.14 -6.06
C VAL A 205 -2.02 -5.75 -6.05
N TRP A 206 -2.85 -4.76 -5.74
CA TRP A 206 -2.51 -3.36 -5.65
C TRP A 206 -1.51 -3.07 -4.53
N LEU A 207 -1.72 -3.66 -3.34
CA LEU A 207 -0.85 -3.53 -2.18
C LEU A 207 0.48 -4.25 -2.42
N ARG A 208 0.44 -5.42 -3.06
CA ARG A 208 1.65 -6.14 -3.47
C ARG A 208 2.51 -5.28 -4.41
N ARG A 209 1.89 -4.66 -5.43
CA ARG A 209 2.59 -3.74 -6.34
C ARG A 209 3.18 -2.54 -5.60
N ALA A 210 2.46 -1.98 -4.63
CA ALA A 210 2.93 -0.88 -3.79
C ALA A 210 4.18 -1.27 -2.98
N ILE A 211 4.16 -2.44 -2.31
CA ILE A 211 5.31 -2.94 -1.55
C ILE A 211 6.49 -3.30 -2.46
N CYS A 212 6.25 -3.87 -3.65
CA CYS A 212 7.30 -4.10 -4.64
C CYS A 212 7.96 -2.79 -5.11
N GLY A 213 7.16 -1.74 -5.36
CA GLY A 213 7.68 -0.42 -5.73
C GLY A 213 8.51 0.20 -4.60
N LEU A 214 8.04 0.08 -3.36
CA LEU A 214 8.78 0.57 -2.19
C LEU A 214 10.08 -0.22 -1.96
N LEU A 215 10.07 -1.54 -2.18
CA LEU A 215 11.27 -2.37 -2.15
C LEU A 215 12.29 -1.92 -3.19
N LEU A 216 11.85 -1.59 -4.41
CA LEU A 216 12.72 -1.04 -5.44
C LEU A 216 13.36 0.28 -4.98
N VAL A 217 12.59 1.18 -4.35
CA VAL A 217 13.13 2.44 -3.81
C VAL A 217 14.21 2.19 -2.77
N PHE A 218 13.98 1.30 -1.80
CA PHE A 218 14.99 0.95 -0.78
C PHE A 218 16.24 0.29 -1.39
N LEU A 219 16.07 -0.59 -2.38
CA LEU A 219 17.19 -1.21 -3.08
C LEU A 219 18.00 -0.18 -3.88
N LEU A 220 17.34 0.79 -4.51
CA LEU A 220 18.01 1.89 -5.21
C LEU A 220 18.78 2.79 -4.25
N ASP A 221 18.27 3.03 -3.05
CA ASP A 221 18.99 3.79 -2.03
C ASP A 221 20.22 3.02 -1.51
N VAL A 222 20.08 1.73 -1.22
CA VAL A 222 21.22 0.85 -0.88
C VAL A 222 22.27 0.85 -2.00
N LEU A 223 21.83 0.75 -3.26
CA LEU A 223 22.72 0.80 -4.42
C LEU A 223 23.42 2.16 -4.56
N ARG A 224 22.71 3.27 -4.33
CA ARG A 224 23.28 4.62 -4.33
C ARG A 224 24.44 4.69 -3.33
N VAL A 225 24.21 4.26 -2.09
CA VAL A 225 25.26 4.25 -1.06
C VAL A 225 26.43 3.33 -1.45
N ALA A 226 26.16 2.20 -2.11
CA ALA A 226 27.18 1.27 -2.65
C ALA A 226 28.10 1.92 -3.68
N LEU A 227 27.50 2.70 -4.58
CA LEU A 227 28.18 3.28 -5.73
C LEU A 227 28.89 4.59 -5.39
N ARG A 228 28.57 5.23 -4.26
CA ARG A 228 29.18 6.49 -3.80
C ARG A 228 30.72 6.51 -3.94
N PRO A 229 31.49 5.48 -3.54
CA PRO A 229 32.95 5.50 -3.67
C PRO A 229 33.46 5.42 -5.12
N HIS A 230 32.65 4.85 -6.01
CA HIS A 230 33.03 4.55 -7.39
C HIS A 230 32.56 5.63 -8.39
N TRP A 231 31.48 6.35 -8.06
CA TRP A 231 30.91 7.43 -8.90
C TRP A 231 30.64 8.72 -8.10
N PRO A 232 31.71 9.44 -7.70
CA PRO A 232 31.57 10.74 -7.06
C PRO A 232 30.85 11.73 -7.99
N GLY A 233 29.79 12.38 -7.49
CA GLY A 233 29.00 13.39 -8.22
C GLY A 233 27.71 12.90 -8.88
N SER A 234 27.44 11.59 -8.93
CA SER A 234 26.17 11.03 -9.44
C SER A 234 25.02 11.04 -8.41
N GLU A 235 25.34 11.32 -7.15
CA GLU A 235 24.42 11.32 -6.01
C GLU A 235 23.15 12.16 -6.22
N PRO A 236 23.21 13.43 -6.71
CA PRO A 236 22.02 14.28 -6.78
C PRO A 236 20.94 13.72 -7.71
N GLY A 237 21.36 13.10 -8.83
CA GLY A 237 20.42 12.51 -9.79
C GLY A 237 19.67 11.32 -9.22
N LEU A 238 20.37 10.43 -8.51
CA LEU A 238 19.77 9.27 -7.84
C LEU A 238 18.83 9.69 -6.70
N ILE A 239 19.22 10.71 -5.93
CA ILE A 239 18.37 11.28 -4.87
C ILE A 239 17.07 11.86 -5.45
N ILE A 240 17.16 12.63 -6.54
CA ILE A 240 15.99 13.16 -7.24
C ILE A 240 15.08 12.02 -7.72
N ALA A 241 15.65 10.97 -8.32
CA ALA A 241 14.89 9.81 -8.77
C ALA A 241 14.16 9.10 -7.62
N ILE A 242 14.81 8.95 -6.46
CA ILE A 242 14.21 8.38 -5.24
C ILE A 242 13.01 9.22 -4.77
N TYR A 243 13.17 10.55 -4.67
CA TYR A 243 12.06 11.42 -4.25
C TYR A 243 10.92 11.49 -5.26
N LEU A 244 11.21 11.46 -6.57
CA LEU A 244 10.18 11.32 -7.60
C LEU A 244 9.45 9.99 -7.47
N GLY A 245 10.16 8.90 -7.20
CA GLY A 245 9.56 7.59 -6.90
C GLY A 245 8.65 7.63 -5.68
N ALA A 246 9.09 8.25 -4.59
CA ALA A 246 8.29 8.46 -3.39
C ALA A 246 7.04 9.32 -3.66
N LEU A 247 7.18 10.39 -4.43
CA LEU A 247 6.06 11.24 -4.86
C LEU A 247 5.04 10.46 -5.68
N CYS A 248 5.49 9.68 -6.66
CA CYS A 248 4.63 8.80 -7.45
C CYS A 248 3.94 7.74 -6.57
N PHE A 249 4.64 7.18 -5.58
CA PHE A 249 4.08 6.22 -4.64
C PHE A 249 2.97 6.83 -3.79
N VAL A 250 3.23 7.99 -3.16
CA VAL A 250 2.24 8.71 -2.35
C VAL A 250 1.06 9.15 -3.21
N GLY A 251 1.30 9.69 -4.40
CA GLY A 251 0.26 10.05 -5.37
C GLY A 251 -0.60 8.86 -5.79
N ALA A 252 0.01 7.68 -6.02
CA ALA A 252 -0.73 6.46 -6.32
C ALA A 252 -1.59 5.98 -5.15
N LEU A 253 -1.12 6.15 -3.90
CA LEU A 253 -1.92 5.88 -2.70
C LEU A 253 -3.11 6.85 -2.58
N VAL A 254 -2.92 8.15 -2.83
CA VAL A 254 -4.01 9.14 -2.86
C VAL A 254 -5.05 8.74 -3.91
N TRP A 255 -4.60 8.46 -5.14
CA TRP A 255 -5.48 8.09 -6.24
C TRP A 255 -6.31 6.82 -5.93
N ARG A 256 -5.65 5.78 -5.42
CA ARG A 256 -6.32 4.56 -4.94
C ARG A 256 -7.28 4.85 -3.79
N GLY A 257 -6.88 5.77 -2.91
CA GLY A 257 -7.67 6.21 -1.78
C GLY A 257 -9.01 6.81 -2.17
N LEU A 258 -8.96 7.67 -3.19
CA LEU A 258 -10.14 8.35 -3.74
C LEU A 258 -11.03 7.42 -4.57
N GLN A 259 -10.47 6.48 -5.32
CA GLN A 259 -11.25 5.60 -6.20
C GLN A 259 -11.97 4.45 -5.50
N GLN A 260 -11.51 4.05 -4.30
CA GLN A 260 -12.05 2.88 -3.61
C GLN A 260 -12.23 3.17 -2.10
N PRO A 261 -13.18 4.04 -1.70
CA PRO A 261 -13.48 4.27 -0.28
C PRO A 261 -13.81 2.97 0.47
N ALA A 262 -14.33 1.95 -0.24
CA ALA A 262 -14.56 0.60 0.29
C ALA A 262 -13.28 -0.16 0.74
N LEU A 263 -12.08 0.18 0.23
CA LEU A 263 -10.81 -0.35 0.75
C LEU A 263 -10.54 0.08 2.21
N PHE A 264 -11.08 1.24 2.61
CA PHE A 264 -10.91 1.84 3.93
C PHE A 264 -12.02 1.42 4.91
N ALA A 265 -13.14 0.91 4.38
CA ALA A 265 -14.23 0.35 5.19
C ALA A 265 -13.84 -1.00 5.84
N GLY A 266 -12.83 -1.69 5.30
CA GLY A 266 -12.39 -2.99 5.78
C GLY A 266 -13.40 -4.10 5.45
N ILE A 267 -12.91 -5.26 5.04
CA ILE A 267 -13.75 -6.46 4.89
C ILE A 267 -14.09 -6.99 6.29
N SER A 268 -15.36 -7.02 6.66
CA SER A 268 -15.88 -7.74 7.83
C SER A 268 -15.85 -9.24 7.57
N LEU A 269 -14.72 -9.87 7.88
CA LEU A 269 -14.69 -11.32 8.07
C LEU A 269 -15.20 -11.62 9.47
N ASP A 270 -16.51 -11.51 9.68
CA ASP A 270 -17.15 -12.34 10.72
C ASP A 270 -17.11 -13.77 10.20
N GLU A 271 -15.91 -14.33 10.11
CA GLU A 271 -15.70 -15.72 9.73
C GLU A 271 -14.43 -16.26 10.40
N PRO A 272 -14.58 -17.11 11.43
CA PRO A 272 -13.47 -17.82 12.05
C PRO A 272 -13.01 -18.91 11.07
N ALA A 273 -12.05 -18.57 10.21
CA ALA A 273 -11.52 -19.48 9.20
C ALA A 273 -10.04 -19.88 9.44
N LEU A 274 -9.42 -19.43 10.54
CA LEU A 274 -8.01 -19.73 10.84
C LEU A 274 -7.75 -20.30 12.24
N ALA A 275 -8.78 -20.56 13.03
CA ALA A 275 -8.64 -21.14 14.37
C ALA A 275 -9.14 -22.59 14.50
N ALA A 276 -9.70 -23.20 13.45
CA ALA A 276 -10.20 -24.56 13.52
C ALA A 276 -9.44 -25.48 12.57
N ALA A 277 -8.32 -26.03 13.05
CA ALA A 277 -7.94 -27.36 12.61
C ALA A 277 -9.06 -28.34 13.04
N PRO A 278 -9.68 -29.10 12.12
CA PRO A 278 -10.79 -29.96 12.50
C PRO A 278 -10.22 -31.19 13.22
N THR A 279 -10.39 -31.24 14.53
CA THR A 279 -10.42 -32.50 15.28
C THR A 279 -11.88 -32.81 15.58
N ARG A 280 -12.56 -33.55 14.69
CA ARG A 280 -13.54 -34.60 15.02
C ARG A 280 -14.24 -35.11 13.77
N GLN A 281 -13.94 -36.36 13.42
CA GLN A 281 -14.45 -37.09 12.27
C GLN A 281 -15.85 -37.70 12.49
N GLU A 282 -16.59 -37.28 13.53
CA GLU A 282 -17.89 -37.87 13.88
C GLU A 282 -19.11 -37.00 13.48
N CYS A 283 -18.93 -35.77 12.94
CA CYS A 283 -20.03 -34.87 12.52
C CYS A 283 -20.10 -34.54 11.02
N ALA A 284 -19.21 -35.11 10.19
CA ALA A 284 -19.01 -34.66 8.80
C ALA A 284 -20.11 -35.09 7.82
N GLU A 285 -20.76 -36.24 8.06
CA GLU A 285 -21.81 -36.75 7.17
C GLU A 285 -23.10 -35.91 7.25
N ASP A 286 -23.54 -35.55 8.45
CA ASP A 286 -24.73 -34.71 8.64
C ASP A 286 -24.58 -33.30 8.04
N GLN A 287 -23.39 -32.71 8.12
CA GLN A 287 -23.15 -31.36 7.58
C GLN A 287 -23.17 -31.32 6.05
N ASN A 288 -22.64 -32.35 5.38
CA ASN A 288 -22.63 -32.41 3.92
C ASN A 288 -24.05 -32.55 3.36
N THR A 289 -24.91 -33.34 4.01
CA THR A 289 -26.33 -33.47 3.61
C THR A 289 -27.11 -32.17 3.80
N VAL A 290 -26.84 -31.43 4.88
CA VAL A 290 -27.46 -30.11 5.11
C VAL A 290 -27.02 -29.12 4.03
N LEU A 291 -25.74 -29.07 3.68
CA LEU A 291 -25.23 -28.15 2.64
C LEU A 291 -25.76 -28.50 1.24
N ALA A 292 -25.90 -29.79 0.92
CA ALA A 292 -26.50 -30.23 -0.34
C ALA A 292 -27.96 -29.77 -0.45
N SER A 293 -28.77 -29.98 0.61
CA SER A 293 -30.16 -29.51 0.63
C SER A 293 -30.28 -27.99 0.55
N LEU A 294 -29.33 -27.26 1.15
CA LEU A 294 -29.28 -25.81 1.06
C LEU A 294 -28.91 -25.33 -0.36
N ALA A 295 -28.03 -26.03 -1.07
CA ALA A 295 -27.70 -25.71 -2.45
C ALA A 295 -28.91 -25.84 -3.39
N GLU A 296 -29.73 -26.87 -3.21
CA GLU A 296 -31.00 -27.02 -3.94
C GLU A 296 -31.99 -25.89 -3.62
N ARG A 297 -32.11 -25.52 -2.34
CA ARG A 297 -32.96 -24.39 -1.91
C ARG A 297 -32.49 -23.07 -2.52
N ILE A 298 -31.19 -22.84 -2.61
CA ILE A 298 -30.61 -21.65 -3.26
C ILE A 298 -30.99 -21.62 -4.74
N GLN A 299 -30.82 -22.72 -5.47
CA GLN A 299 -31.19 -22.77 -6.89
C GLN A 299 -32.69 -22.52 -7.10
N ARG A 300 -33.53 -23.15 -6.27
CA ARG A 300 -34.98 -22.96 -6.32
C ARG A 300 -35.38 -21.50 -6.07
N HIS A 301 -34.82 -20.89 -5.03
CA HIS A 301 -35.07 -19.49 -4.69
C HIS A 301 -34.61 -18.53 -5.79
N LEU A 302 -33.48 -18.83 -6.44
CA LEU A 302 -33.01 -18.05 -7.59
C LEU A 302 -33.96 -18.11 -8.79
N HIS A 303 -34.61 -19.25 -9.00
CA HIS A 303 -35.56 -19.45 -10.10
C HIS A 303 -36.94 -18.84 -9.80
N GLU A 304 -37.45 -19.04 -8.59
CA GLU A 304 -38.82 -18.65 -8.19
C GLU A 304 -38.91 -17.17 -7.79
N ALA A 305 -38.10 -16.74 -6.80
CA ALA A 305 -38.16 -15.38 -6.26
C ALA A 305 -37.32 -14.38 -7.06
N ARG A 306 -36.42 -14.88 -7.92
CA ARG A 306 -35.51 -14.08 -8.76
C ARG A 306 -34.80 -12.93 -8.03
N PRO A 307 -34.22 -13.16 -6.83
CA PRO A 307 -33.53 -12.11 -6.08
C PRO A 307 -32.30 -11.56 -6.82
N HIS A 308 -31.78 -12.31 -7.81
CA HIS A 308 -30.66 -11.88 -8.65
C HIS A 308 -30.97 -10.61 -9.48
N LEU A 309 -32.24 -10.25 -9.67
CA LEU A 309 -32.62 -9.00 -10.36
C LEU A 309 -32.41 -7.75 -9.50
N ASP A 310 -32.22 -7.91 -8.19
CA ASP A 310 -31.83 -6.81 -7.31
C ASP A 310 -30.32 -6.55 -7.45
N ALA A 311 -29.96 -5.32 -7.80
CA ALA A 311 -28.56 -4.90 -7.94
C ALA A 311 -27.81 -4.86 -6.60
N GLU A 312 -28.52 -4.71 -5.47
CA GLU A 312 -27.97 -4.64 -4.12
C GLU A 312 -27.92 -6.01 -3.42
N LEU A 313 -28.25 -7.11 -4.13
CA LEU A 313 -28.21 -8.45 -3.56
C LEU A 313 -26.79 -8.81 -3.06
N THR A 314 -26.71 -9.19 -1.79
CA THR A 314 -25.49 -9.69 -1.13
C THR A 314 -25.71 -11.10 -0.62
N VAL A 315 -24.64 -11.79 -0.24
CA VAL A 315 -24.76 -13.12 0.36
C VAL A 315 -25.50 -13.07 1.70
N GLN A 316 -25.36 -11.96 2.45
CA GLN A 316 -26.06 -11.74 3.71
C GLN A 316 -27.58 -11.58 3.49
N THR A 317 -27.99 -10.82 2.48
CA THR A 317 -29.41 -10.64 2.19
C THR A 317 -30.04 -11.91 1.59
N LEU A 318 -29.31 -12.65 0.76
CA LEU A 318 -29.75 -13.97 0.28
C LEU A 318 -29.90 -14.97 1.45
N ALA A 319 -28.94 -14.97 2.38
CA ALA A 319 -28.97 -15.83 3.55
C ALA A 319 -30.15 -15.53 4.47
N ALA A 320 -30.46 -14.24 4.69
CA ALA A 320 -31.65 -13.81 5.42
C ALA A 320 -32.94 -14.29 4.73
N GLN A 321 -33.04 -14.17 3.41
CA GLN A 321 -34.20 -14.67 2.64
C GLN A 321 -34.39 -16.18 2.75
N LEU A 322 -33.29 -16.93 2.85
CA LEU A 322 -33.30 -18.39 2.98
C LEU A 322 -33.40 -18.87 4.43
N GLY A 323 -33.41 -17.96 5.42
CA GLY A 323 -33.40 -18.33 6.83
C GLY A 323 -32.18 -19.19 7.24
N ALA A 324 -31.03 -18.97 6.59
CA ALA A 324 -29.81 -19.75 6.79
C ALA A 324 -28.63 -18.84 7.14
N PRO A 325 -27.61 -19.32 7.88
CA PRO A 325 -26.38 -18.57 8.09
C PRO A 325 -25.64 -18.29 6.78
N ALA A 326 -25.15 -17.06 6.59
CA ALA A 326 -24.41 -16.66 5.38
C ALA A 326 -23.22 -17.57 5.07
N LYS A 327 -22.53 -18.06 6.10
CA LYS A 327 -21.44 -19.04 5.99
C LYS A 327 -21.89 -20.36 5.34
N GLN A 328 -23.05 -20.87 5.72
CA GLN A 328 -23.59 -22.10 5.14
C GLN A 328 -24.03 -21.89 3.70
N VAL A 329 -24.61 -20.71 3.38
CA VAL A 329 -24.96 -20.36 1.99
C VAL A 329 -23.72 -20.29 1.11
N SER A 330 -22.66 -19.59 1.54
CA SER A 330 -21.38 -19.55 0.83
C SER A 330 -20.77 -20.94 0.67
N ALA A 331 -20.77 -21.75 1.73
CA ALA A 331 -20.24 -23.11 1.68
C ALA A 331 -21.03 -24.01 0.72
N ALA A 332 -22.37 -23.95 0.74
CA ALA A 332 -23.23 -24.71 -0.14
C ALA A 332 -23.00 -24.34 -1.62
N ILE A 333 -22.88 -23.05 -1.93
CA ILE A 333 -22.60 -22.56 -3.29
C ILE A 333 -21.23 -23.06 -3.76
N ASN A 334 -20.18 -22.90 -2.95
CA ASN A 334 -18.84 -23.31 -3.33
C ASN A 334 -18.70 -24.83 -3.46
N GLN A 335 -19.22 -25.61 -2.51
CA GLN A 335 -19.00 -27.05 -2.43
C GLN A 335 -19.93 -27.86 -3.34
N HIS A 336 -21.21 -27.46 -3.46
CA HIS A 336 -22.20 -28.24 -4.23
C HIS A 336 -22.53 -27.62 -5.59
N LEU A 337 -22.38 -26.30 -5.76
CA LEU A 337 -22.64 -25.64 -7.04
C LEU A 337 -21.35 -25.36 -7.84
N GLY A 338 -20.17 -25.56 -7.22
CA GLY A 338 -18.86 -25.38 -7.87
C GLY A 338 -18.61 -23.95 -8.37
N ARG A 339 -19.37 -22.99 -7.86
CA ARG A 339 -19.30 -21.57 -8.20
C ARG A 339 -19.19 -20.79 -6.91
N ASN A 340 -18.86 -19.52 -7.01
CA ASN A 340 -19.05 -18.61 -5.89
C ASN A 340 -20.32 -17.79 -6.04
N PHE A 341 -20.69 -17.07 -4.98
CA PHE A 341 -21.89 -16.24 -4.96
C PHE A 341 -21.97 -15.29 -6.16
N ASN A 342 -20.93 -14.48 -6.43
CA ASN A 342 -20.97 -13.52 -7.54
C ASN A 342 -21.10 -14.21 -8.90
N ASP A 343 -20.43 -15.35 -9.10
CA ASP A 343 -20.52 -16.09 -10.36
C ASP A 343 -21.86 -16.80 -10.54
N LEU A 344 -22.46 -17.29 -9.45
CA LEU A 344 -23.81 -17.85 -9.46
C LEU A 344 -24.84 -16.77 -9.82
N ILE A 345 -24.80 -15.63 -9.13
CA ILE A 345 -25.74 -14.52 -9.36
C ILE A 345 -25.55 -13.94 -10.76
N ASN A 346 -24.30 -13.68 -11.18
CA ASN A 346 -24.05 -13.12 -12.51
C ASN A 346 -24.47 -14.07 -13.63
N ALA A 347 -24.32 -15.39 -13.46
CA ALA A 347 -24.82 -16.35 -14.42
C ALA A 347 -26.35 -16.28 -14.55
N ALA A 348 -27.07 -16.23 -13.42
CA ALA A 348 -28.53 -16.05 -13.41
C ALA A 348 -28.95 -14.71 -14.04
N ARG A 349 -28.23 -13.62 -13.77
CA ARG A 349 -28.47 -12.32 -14.40
C ARG A 349 -28.21 -12.32 -15.90
N VAL A 350 -27.18 -13.03 -16.38
CA VAL A 350 -26.94 -13.17 -17.82
C VAL A 350 -28.04 -13.98 -18.49
N GLU A 351 -28.52 -15.04 -17.84
CA GLU A 351 -29.66 -15.81 -18.33
C GLU A 351 -30.92 -14.95 -18.46
N ALA A 352 -31.22 -14.13 -17.45
CA ALA A 352 -32.29 -13.14 -17.51
C ALA A 352 -32.09 -12.13 -18.67
N ALA A 353 -30.88 -11.59 -18.83
CA ALA A 353 -30.56 -10.69 -19.93
C ALA A 353 -30.76 -11.35 -21.31
N CYS A 354 -30.35 -12.62 -21.47
CA CYS A 354 -30.56 -13.39 -22.69
C CYS A 354 -32.05 -13.66 -22.97
N ALA A 355 -32.88 -13.83 -21.93
CA ALA A 355 -34.33 -13.92 -22.09
C ALA A 355 -34.91 -12.59 -22.59
N LEU A 356 -34.53 -11.47 -21.96
CA LEU A 356 -34.99 -10.13 -22.36
C LEU A 356 -34.54 -9.75 -23.78
N LEU A 357 -33.34 -10.17 -24.20
CA LEU A 357 -32.82 -9.91 -25.54
C LEU A 357 -33.51 -10.72 -26.64
N ARG A 358 -34.14 -11.85 -26.31
CA ARG A 358 -34.90 -12.69 -27.26
C ARG A 358 -36.37 -12.30 -27.36
N ASP A 359 -36.88 -11.53 -26.40
CA ASP A 359 -38.26 -11.07 -26.40
C ASP A 359 -38.51 -10.10 -27.56
N PRO A 360 -39.36 -10.45 -28.56
CA PRO A 360 -39.65 -9.59 -29.70
C PRO A 360 -40.23 -8.23 -29.28
N ALA A 361 -40.99 -8.19 -28.18
CA ALA A 361 -41.58 -6.96 -27.65
C ALA A 361 -40.51 -5.98 -27.11
N ARG A 362 -39.33 -6.50 -26.75
CA ARG A 362 -38.20 -5.73 -26.20
C ARG A 362 -37.05 -5.53 -27.20
N SER A 363 -37.25 -5.90 -28.46
CA SER A 363 -36.21 -5.84 -29.51
C SER A 363 -35.63 -4.43 -29.75
N GLY A 364 -36.41 -3.38 -29.45
CA GLY A 364 -36.02 -1.97 -29.53
C GLY A 364 -35.23 -1.44 -28.32
N ASP A 365 -35.15 -2.20 -27.22
CA ASP A 365 -34.59 -1.69 -25.97
C ASP A 365 -33.09 -1.45 -26.06
N LYS A 366 -32.65 -0.33 -25.48
CA LYS A 366 -31.23 -0.04 -25.31
C LYS A 366 -30.60 -1.11 -24.41
N LEU A 367 -29.37 -1.53 -24.72
CA LEU A 367 -28.63 -2.49 -23.89
C LEU A 367 -28.50 -2.04 -22.42
N LEU A 368 -28.51 -0.74 -22.16
CA LEU A 368 -28.53 -0.19 -20.81
C LEU A 368 -29.81 -0.57 -20.04
N ALA A 369 -30.97 -0.55 -20.69
CA ALA A 369 -32.23 -0.95 -20.05
C ALA A 369 -32.21 -2.45 -19.73
N ILE A 370 -31.79 -3.28 -20.69
CA ILE A 370 -31.61 -4.72 -20.49
C ILE A 370 -30.63 -5.02 -19.34
N GLN A 371 -29.53 -4.27 -19.26
CA GLN A 371 -28.56 -4.41 -18.18
C GLN A 371 -29.21 -4.16 -16.82
N LEU A 372 -29.94 -3.04 -16.68
CA LEU A 372 -30.57 -2.65 -15.42
C LEU A 372 -31.66 -3.64 -15.01
N ASP A 373 -32.51 -4.04 -15.95
CA ASP A 373 -33.60 -4.99 -15.70
C ASP A 373 -33.08 -6.40 -15.38
N ALA A 374 -31.89 -6.76 -15.85
CA ALA A 374 -31.20 -7.99 -15.48
C ALA A 374 -30.47 -7.87 -14.13
N GLY A 375 -30.58 -6.75 -13.41
CA GLY A 375 -30.01 -6.56 -12.07
C GLY A 375 -28.53 -6.13 -12.04
N PHE A 376 -27.97 -5.64 -13.15
CA PHE A 376 -26.58 -5.15 -13.16
C PHE A 376 -26.47 -3.64 -12.91
N GLY A 377 -25.82 -3.27 -11.80
CA GLY A 377 -25.49 -1.87 -11.50
C GLY A 377 -24.31 -1.27 -12.29
N SER A 378 -23.55 -2.10 -13.04
CA SER A 378 -22.35 -1.64 -13.77
C SER A 378 -22.22 -2.27 -15.16
N ARG A 379 -22.00 -1.41 -16.17
CA ARG A 379 -21.79 -1.82 -17.57
C ARG A 379 -20.55 -2.69 -17.75
N THR A 380 -19.48 -2.41 -17.00
CA THR A 380 -18.23 -3.18 -17.07
C THR A 380 -18.45 -4.61 -16.57
N VAL A 381 -19.16 -4.75 -15.45
CA VAL A 381 -19.50 -6.06 -14.86
C VAL A 381 -20.42 -6.84 -15.79
N PHE A 382 -21.46 -6.18 -16.32
CA PHE A 382 -22.38 -6.79 -17.28
C PHE A 382 -21.67 -7.34 -18.51
N ASN A 383 -20.85 -6.54 -19.20
CA ASN A 383 -20.16 -6.97 -20.41
C ASN A 383 -19.19 -8.12 -20.14
N ALA A 384 -18.47 -8.09 -19.01
CA ALA A 384 -17.53 -9.14 -18.63
C ALA A 384 -18.24 -10.46 -18.31
N ALA A 385 -19.30 -10.42 -17.49
CA ALA A 385 -20.11 -11.59 -17.15
C ALA A 385 -20.77 -12.17 -18.40
N PHE A 386 -21.41 -11.34 -19.22
CA PHE A 386 -22.11 -11.78 -20.42
C PHE A 386 -21.16 -12.48 -21.40
N LYS A 387 -19.97 -11.91 -21.63
CA LYS A 387 -18.95 -12.56 -22.49
C LYS A 387 -18.42 -13.85 -21.88
N ARG A 388 -18.28 -13.93 -20.57
CA ARG A 388 -17.81 -15.15 -19.90
C ARG A 388 -18.81 -16.30 -20.04
N GLU A 389 -20.09 -16.04 -19.79
CA GLU A 389 -21.11 -17.10 -19.82
C GLU A 389 -21.55 -17.45 -21.25
N THR A 390 -21.52 -16.50 -22.20
CA THR A 390 -22.02 -16.72 -23.59
C THR A 390 -20.93 -16.79 -24.66
N GLY A 391 -19.68 -16.44 -24.34
CA GLY A 391 -18.58 -16.29 -25.30
C GLY A 391 -18.63 -15.01 -26.15
N LEU A 392 -19.72 -14.24 -26.12
CA LEU A 392 -19.99 -13.10 -26.99
C LEU A 392 -20.27 -11.83 -26.20
N THR A 393 -20.01 -10.66 -26.79
CA THR A 393 -20.50 -9.40 -26.19
C THR A 393 -22.02 -9.31 -26.32
N PRO A 394 -22.73 -8.57 -25.43
CA PRO A 394 -24.18 -8.41 -25.51
C PRO A 394 -24.67 -7.93 -26.88
N SER A 395 -23.95 -6.99 -27.51
CA SER A 395 -24.26 -6.48 -28.85
C SER A 395 -24.10 -7.55 -29.94
N GLN A 396 -23.04 -8.37 -29.86
CA GLN A 396 -22.82 -9.46 -30.80
C GLN A 396 -23.89 -10.55 -30.64
N TRP A 397 -24.20 -10.91 -29.39
CA TRP A 397 -25.21 -11.89 -29.06
C TRP A 397 -26.59 -11.47 -29.57
N ARG A 398 -26.97 -10.20 -29.33
CA ARG A 398 -28.22 -9.61 -29.86
C ARG A 398 -28.28 -9.69 -31.38
N ARG A 399 -27.19 -9.40 -32.09
CA ARG A 399 -27.17 -9.44 -33.56
C ARG A 399 -27.36 -10.86 -34.10
N GLN A 400 -26.86 -11.88 -33.40
CA GLN A 400 -27.00 -13.28 -33.80
C GLN A 400 -28.36 -13.88 -33.46
N ASN A 401 -29.02 -13.40 -32.40
CA ASN A 401 -30.26 -13.96 -31.86
C ASN A 401 -31.45 -13.00 -31.99
N ARG A 402 -31.39 -12.07 -32.96
CA ARG A 402 -32.57 -11.25 -33.28
C ARG A 402 -33.66 -12.16 -33.86
N PRO A 403 -34.87 -12.16 -33.29
CA PRO A 403 -36.00 -12.86 -33.89
C PRO A 403 -36.37 -12.27 -35.25
#